data_AF-A0A1M6FAC6-F1
#
_entry.id   AF-A0A1M6FAC6-F1
#
_cell.length_a   1.000
_cell.length_b   1.000
_cell.length_c   1.000
_cell.angle_alpha   90.00
_cell.angle_beta   90.00
_cell.angle_gamma   90.00
#
_symmetry.space_group_name_H-M   'P 1'
#
loop_
_entity.id
_entity.type
_entity.pdbx_description
1 polymer ?
#
loop_
_entity_poly.entity_id
_entity_poly.type
_entity_poly.pdbx_seq_one_letter_code
_entity_poly.pdbx_strand_id
1 'polypeptide(L)'
;MKEILGNTRKLTFLGVMLALTIAFVAITAIPTASASMAWFMFIPTIVTSIVMGPKAGALMGFCAGLTTLLRSVLAPLSPFDVFFINPLVSVLPRIFVGVVPYIVYRLLNAALGKSVNGERISILLAGASGAITNTALVMTALYLVFVKDIVELVGVPFKTLLISIITTSAVTEALIAAILTLPVVLAYKKINR
;
A
#
# COMPACT_ATOMS: atom_id res chain seq x y z
N MET A 1 15.35 13.81 -2.93
CA MET A 1 16.33 12.71 -3.09
C MET A 1 17.68 13.06 -2.51
N LYS A 2 18.38 14.13 -2.95
CA LYS A 2 19.70 14.51 -2.39
C LYS A 2 19.71 14.62 -0.85
N GLU A 3 18.68 15.23 -0.26
CA GLU A 3 18.56 15.35 1.20
C GLU A 3 18.32 14.02 1.94
N ILE A 4 17.72 13.03 1.26
CA ILE A 4 17.49 11.69 1.81
C ILE A 4 18.79 10.88 1.74
N LEU A 5 19.45 10.92 0.58
CA LEU A 5 20.70 10.19 0.32
C LEU A 5 21.88 10.78 1.09
N GLY A 6 21.84 12.08 1.42
CA GLY A 6 22.89 12.76 2.19
C GLY A 6 22.81 12.53 3.70
N ASN A 7 21.74 11.92 4.22
CA ASN A 7 21.58 11.64 5.65
C ASN A 7 21.54 10.12 5.87
N THR A 8 22.59 9.59 6.51
CA THR A 8 22.76 8.16 6.78
C THR A 8 21.56 7.55 7.50
N ARG A 9 20.97 8.25 8.47
CA ARG A 9 19.79 7.78 9.20
C ARG A 9 18.55 7.67 8.31
N LYS A 10 18.30 8.67 7.46
CA LYS A 10 17.18 8.65 6.49
C LYS A 10 17.37 7.52 5.48
N LEU A 11 18.60 7.30 5.03
CA LEU A 11 18.94 6.22 4.11
C LEU A 11 18.73 4.84 4.76
N THR A 12 19.20 4.64 6.00
CA THR A 12 18.98 3.39 6.73
C THR A 12 17.50 3.12 6.95
N PHE A 13 16.72 4.13 7.32
CA PHE A 13 15.27 3.96 7.50
C PHE A 13 14.59 3.53 6.18
N LEU A 14 14.93 4.16 5.06
CA LEU A 14 14.43 3.79 3.74
C LEU A 14 14.81 2.34 3.39
N GLY A 15 16.05 1.93 3.67
CA GLY A 15 16.53 0.56 3.45
C GLY A 15 15.77 -0.48 4.28
N VAL A 16 15.51 -0.19 5.57
CA VAL A 16 14.72 -1.08 6.44
C VAL A 16 13.28 -1.18 5.96
N MET A 17 12.65 -0.06 5.57
CA MET A 17 11.29 -0.07 5.01
C MET A 17 11.22 -0.87 3.71
N LEU A 18 12.25 -0.79 2.86
CA LEU A 18 12.37 -1.58 1.64
C LEU A 18 12.49 -3.08 1.96
N ALA A 19 13.35 -3.45 2.89
CA ALA A 19 13.49 -4.84 3.33
C ALA A 19 12.16 -5.40 3.88
N LEU A 20 11.45 -4.62 4.70
CA LEU A 20 10.12 -5.00 5.20
C LEU A 20 9.09 -5.14 4.07
N THR A 21 9.13 -4.25 3.09
CA THR A 21 8.25 -4.34 1.91
C THR A 21 8.47 -5.65 1.17
N ILE A 22 9.73 -5.99 0.91
CA ILE A 22 10.10 -7.23 0.22
C ILE A 22 9.66 -8.44 1.03
N ALA A 23 9.92 -8.44 2.35
CA ALA A 23 9.52 -9.51 3.24
C ALA A 23 7.99 -9.72 3.28
N PHE A 24 7.21 -8.64 3.41
CA PHE A 24 5.76 -8.74 3.44
C PHE A 24 5.17 -9.19 2.11
N VAL A 25 5.72 -8.74 0.98
CA VAL A 25 5.33 -9.27 -0.34
C VAL A 25 5.71 -10.74 -0.46
N ALA A 26 6.89 -11.16 0.00
CA ALA A 26 7.31 -12.55 -0.03
C ALA A 26 6.46 -13.47 0.85
N ILE A 27 5.93 -13.01 1.99
CA ILE A 27 5.04 -13.81 2.87
C ILE A 27 3.74 -14.19 2.15
N THR A 28 3.28 -13.37 1.20
CA THR A 28 2.14 -13.74 0.34
C THR A 28 2.44 -14.93 -0.58
N ALA A 29 3.68 -15.44 -0.61
CA ALA A 29 4.10 -16.69 -1.24
C ALA A 29 3.75 -17.96 -0.49
N ILE A 30 3.14 -17.83 0.67
CA ILE A 30 2.75 -19.00 1.46
C ILE A 30 1.26 -19.28 1.16
N PRO A 31 0.89 -20.46 0.65
CA PRO A 31 -0.48 -20.76 0.21
C PRO A 31 -1.57 -20.48 1.25
N THR A 32 -1.30 -20.76 2.53
CA THR A 32 -2.22 -20.52 3.66
C THR A 32 -2.33 -19.06 4.08
N ALA A 33 -1.43 -18.19 3.62
CA ALA A 33 -1.29 -16.80 4.03
C ALA A 33 -1.76 -15.79 2.96
N SER A 34 -2.04 -16.24 1.74
CA SER A 34 -2.18 -15.40 0.55
C SER A 34 -3.33 -14.39 0.62
N ALA A 35 -4.52 -14.78 1.10
CA ALA A 35 -5.68 -13.89 1.21
C ALA A 35 -5.71 -13.06 2.51
N SER A 36 -5.07 -13.55 3.57
CA SER A 36 -5.15 -12.97 4.92
C SER A 36 -3.97 -12.07 5.29
N MET A 37 -2.81 -12.22 4.63
CA MET A 37 -1.59 -11.45 4.96
C MET A 37 -1.31 -10.29 4.00
N ALA A 38 -2.14 -10.09 2.96
CA ALA A 38 -2.00 -8.98 2.03
C ALA A 38 -2.06 -7.60 2.71
N TRP A 39 -2.60 -7.54 3.93
CA TRP A 39 -2.78 -6.33 4.72
C TRP A 39 -1.47 -5.64 5.11
N PHE A 40 -0.39 -6.40 5.32
CA PHE A 40 0.89 -5.84 5.81
C PHE A 40 1.71 -5.16 4.71
N MET A 41 1.45 -5.47 3.44
CA MET A 41 2.28 -5.04 2.31
C MET A 41 2.34 -3.52 2.14
N PHE A 42 1.27 -2.81 2.51
CA PHE A 42 1.15 -1.37 2.28
C PHE A 42 1.81 -0.55 3.39
N ILE A 43 1.99 -1.12 4.59
CA ILE A 43 2.38 -0.38 5.78
C ILE A 43 3.74 0.30 5.62
N PRO A 44 4.82 -0.37 5.14
CA PRO A 44 6.12 0.30 5.00
C PRO A 44 6.07 1.48 4.02
N THR A 45 5.30 1.35 2.94
CA THR A 45 5.11 2.40 1.92
C THR A 45 4.34 3.59 2.49
N ILE A 46 3.23 3.34 3.19
CA ILE A 46 2.42 4.37 3.84
C ILE A 46 3.23 5.10 4.92
N VAL A 47 3.95 4.37 5.77
CA VAL A 47 4.80 4.95 6.82
C VAL A 47 5.89 5.80 6.18
N THR A 48 6.58 5.29 5.16
CA THR A 48 7.63 6.06 4.47
C THR A 48 7.07 7.32 3.82
N SER A 49 5.87 7.23 3.24
CA SER A 49 5.15 8.37 2.67
C SER A 49 4.91 9.47 3.70
N ILE A 50 4.35 9.12 4.87
CA ILE A 50 4.05 10.09 5.95
C ILE A 50 5.33 10.66 6.56
N VAL A 51 6.36 9.85 6.75
CA VAL A 51 7.59 10.21 7.46
C VAL A 51 8.57 10.98 6.59
N MET A 52 8.82 10.51 5.37
CA MET A 52 9.88 11.04 4.48
C MET A 52 9.31 11.87 3.32
N GLY A 53 7.98 11.93 3.20
CA GLY A 53 7.29 12.70 2.18
C GLY A 53 6.95 11.90 0.92
N PRO A 54 6.24 12.54 -0.04
CA PRO A 54 5.59 11.86 -1.15
C PRO A 54 6.58 11.31 -2.17
N LYS A 55 7.76 11.92 -2.32
CA LYS A 55 8.82 11.44 -3.23
C LYS A 55 9.41 10.12 -2.75
N ALA A 56 9.66 9.99 -1.44
CA ALA A 56 10.17 8.76 -0.84
C ALA A 56 9.09 7.68 -0.82
N GLY A 57 7.86 8.06 -0.49
CA GLY A 57 6.71 7.16 -0.57
C GLY A 57 6.47 6.63 -1.98
N ALA A 58 6.52 7.48 -3.01
CA ALA A 58 6.40 7.07 -4.42
C ALA A 58 7.49 6.08 -4.84
N LEU A 59 8.75 6.32 -4.42
CA LEU A 59 9.85 5.40 -4.67
C LEU A 59 9.61 4.04 -3.99
N MET A 60 9.19 4.06 -2.71
CA MET A 60 8.82 2.85 -1.98
C MET A 60 7.68 2.10 -2.66
N GLY A 61 6.66 2.81 -3.11
CA GLY A 61 5.54 2.26 -3.86
C GLY A 61 5.97 1.63 -5.19
N PHE A 62 6.89 2.27 -5.91
CA PHE A 62 7.48 1.69 -7.12
C PHE A 62 8.20 0.37 -6.80
N CYS A 63 9.05 0.35 -5.78
CA CYS A 63 9.75 -0.87 -5.35
C CYS A 63 8.79 -1.97 -4.89
N ALA A 64 7.75 -1.60 -4.14
CA ALA A 64 6.70 -2.52 -3.70
C ALA A 64 5.99 -3.16 -4.90
N GLY A 65 5.59 -2.35 -5.87
CA GLY A 65 4.95 -2.79 -7.10
C GLY A 65 5.86 -3.69 -7.95
N LEU A 66 7.14 -3.36 -8.08
CA LEU A 66 8.11 -4.21 -8.77
C LEU A 66 8.29 -5.55 -8.05
N THR A 67 8.32 -5.54 -6.73
CA THR A 67 8.40 -6.78 -5.94
C THR A 67 7.14 -7.62 -6.14
N THR A 68 5.95 -7.01 -6.17
CA THR A 68 4.70 -7.72 -6.48
C THR A 68 4.73 -8.32 -7.89
N LEU A 69 5.23 -7.58 -8.89
CA LEU A 69 5.36 -8.08 -10.25
C LEU A 69 6.30 -9.30 -10.30
N LEU A 70 7.49 -9.19 -9.70
CA LEU A 70 8.46 -10.29 -9.64
C LEU A 70 7.87 -11.51 -8.92
N ARG A 71 7.16 -11.28 -7.82
CA ARG A 71 6.45 -12.31 -7.06
C ARG A 71 5.41 -13.04 -7.94
N SER A 72 4.60 -12.30 -8.70
CA SER A 72 3.59 -12.87 -9.61
C SER A 72 4.18 -13.68 -10.76
N VAL A 73 5.38 -13.33 -11.23
CA VAL A 73 6.10 -14.10 -12.26
C VAL A 73 6.77 -15.35 -11.68
N LEU A 74 7.45 -15.21 -10.54
CA LEU A 74 8.34 -16.25 -10.01
C LEU A 74 7.62 -17.33 -9.20
N ALA A 75 6.51 -16.99 -8.55
CA ALA A 75 5.75 -17.95 -7.74
C ALA A 75 4.25 -17.58 -7.68
N PRO A 76 3.51 -17.70 -8.80
CA PRO A 76 2.07 -17.47 -8.81
C PRO A 76 1.36 -18.50 -7.92
N LEU A 77 0.44 -18.03 -7.08
CA LEU A 77 -0.39 -18.85 -6.19
C LEU A 77 -1.88 -18.72 -6.46
N SER A 78 -2.30 -17.56 -6.96
CA SER A 78 -3.69 -17.26 -7.28
C SER A 78 -3.87 -17.17 -8.79
N PRO A 79 -5.01 -17.61 -9.35
CA PRO A 79 -5.37 -17.34 -10.74
C PRO A 79 -5.33 -15.85 -11.10
N PHE A 80 -5.51 -14.96 -10.12
CA PHE A 80 -5.42 -13.52 -10.31
C PHE A 80 -3.99 -12.98 -10.45
N ASP A 81 -2.95 -13.75 -10.08
CA ASP A 81 -1.56 -13.29 -10.11
C ASP A 81 -1.08 -12.99 -11.53
N VAL A 82 -1.67 -13.64 -12.54
CA VAL A 82 -1.40 -13.39 -13.97
C VAL A 82 -1.63 -11.92 -14.34
N PHE A 83 -2.66 -11.29 -13.76
CA PHE A 83 -2.98 -9.89 -14.05
C PHE A 83 -1.98 -8.91 -13.43
N PHE A 84 -1.31 -9.31 -12.34
CA PHE A 84 -0.30 -8.47 -11.66
C PHE A 84 1.07 -8.49 -12.35
N ILE A 85 1.26 -9.36 -13.35
CA ILE A 85 2.43 -9.29 -14.26
C ILE A 85 2.42 -7.97 -15.04
N ASN A 86 1.24 -7.39 -15.30
CA ASN A 86 1.14 -6.09 -15.96
C ASN A 86 1.54 -4.95 -15.00
N PRO A 87 2.57 -4.13 -15.32
CA PRO A 87 3.01 -3.02 -14.48
C PRO A 87 1.92 -1.98 -14.19
N LEU A 88 0.91 -1.84 -15.06
CA LEU A 88 -0.22 -0.94 -14.82
C LEU A 88 -1.11 -1.40 -13.67
N VAL A 89 -1.15 -2.71 -13.41
CA VAL A 89 -1.94 -3.29 -12.32
C VAL A 89 -1.11 -3.44 -11.06
N SER A 90 0.19 -3.75 -11.16
CA SER A 90 1.07 -3.97 -9.99
C SER A 90 1.83 -2.72 -9.54
N VAL A 91 2.43 -1.97 -10.45
CA VAL A 91 3.33 -0.85 -10.10
C VAL A 91 2.58 0.45 -9.91
N LEU A 92 1.72 0.81 -10.86
CA LEU A 92 1.04 2.11 -10.86
C LEU A 92 0.23 2.35 -9.58
N PRO A 93 -0.64 1.42 -9.10
CA PRO A 93 -1.41 1.64 -7.89
C PRO A 93 -0.52 1.84 -6.66
N ARG A 94 0.59 1.11 -6.56
CA ARG A 94 1.48 1.14 -5.39
C ARG A 94 2.24 2.45 -5.29
N ILE A 95 2.58 3.09 -6.42
CA ILE A 95 3.14 4.45 -6.42
C ILE A 95 2.14 5.41 -5.77
N PHE A 96 0.85 5.32 -6.09
CA PHE A 96 -0.18 6.17 -5.49
C PHE A 96 -0.40 5.87 -4.01
N VAL A 97 -0.27 4.61 -3.56
CA VAL A 97 -0.21 4.28 -2.12
C VAL A 97 0.95 5.00 -1.42
N GLY A 98 2.03 5.29 -2.14
CA GLY A 98 3.14 6.11 -1.65
C GLY A 98 2.88 7.61 -1.62
N VAL A 99 1.87 8.12 -2.33
CA VAL A 99 1.65 9.58 -2.50
C VAL A 99 0.39 10.04 -1.78
N VAL A 100 -0.72 9.33 -1.93
CA VAL A 100 -2.03 9.73 -1.40
C VAL A 100 -2.04 9.84 0.12
N PRO A 101 -1.49 8.88 0.91
CA PRO A 101 -1.45 8.99 2.36
C PRO A 101 -0.74 10.24 2.87
N TYR A 102 0.33 10.67 2.21
CA TYR A 102 1.01 11.92 2.57
C TYR A 102 0.12 13.14 2.37
N ILE A 103 -0.61 13.20 1.24
CA ILE A 103 -1.51 14.31 0.95
C ILE A 103 -2.64 14.35 1.98
N VAL A 104 -3.26 13.20 2.24
CA VAL A 104 -4.33 13.05 3.24
C VAL A 104 -3.84 13.46 4.64
N TYR A 105 -2.68 12.95 5.05
CA TYR A 105 -2.04 13.31 6.32
C TYR A 105 -1.83 14.83 6.42
N ARG A 106 -1.26 15.46 5.38
CA ARG A 106 -0.95 16.90 5.39
C ARG A 106 -2.21 17.76 5.45
N LEU A 107 -3.24 17.42 4.68
CA LEU A 107 -4.50 18.16 4.66
C LEU A 107 -5.24 18.06 5.98
N LEU A 108 -5.37 16.85 6.53
CA LEU A 108 -6.04 16.63 7.81
C LEU A 108 -5.29 17.27 8.97
N ASN A 109 -3.96 17.19 8.98
CA ASN A 109 -3.16 17.81 10.03
C ASN A 109 -3.20 19.35 9.95
N ALA A 110 -3.44 19.92 8.77
CA ALA A 110 -3.71 21.35 8.61
C ALA A 110 -5.12 21.74 9.08
N ALA A 111 -6.13 20.91 8.80
CA ALA A 111 -7.54 21.19 9.13
C ALA A 111 -7.88 20.95 10.61
N LEU A 112 -7.38 19.87 11.23
CA LEU A 112 -7.70 19.45 12.60
C LEU A 112 -6.85 20.16 13.67
N GLY A 113 -5.92 21.02 13.26
CA GLY A 113 -4.97 21.70 14.13
C GLY A 113 -3.89 20.77 14.72
N LYS A 114 -2.80 21.35 15.24
CA LYS A 114 -1.64 20.62 15.81
C LYS A 114 -1.92 19.96 17.18
N SER A 115 -3.18 19.66 17.50
CA SER A 115 -3.54 18.93 18.71
C SER A 115 -3.08 17.47 18.61
N VAL A 116 -2.71 16.87 19.76
CA VAL A 116 -2.30 15.46 19.85
C VAL A 116 -3.37 14.53 19.26
N ASN A 117 -4.66 14.85 19.47
CA ASN A 117 -5.76 14.07 18.92
C ASN A 117 -5.91 14.29 17.40
N GLY A 118 -5.72 15.52 16.91
CA GLY A 118 -5.77 15.84 15.48
C GLY A 118 -4.68 15.12 14.68
N GLU A 119 -3.46 15.04 15.24
CA GLU A 119 -2.35 14.32 14.61
C GLU A 119 -2.63 12.81 14.52
N ARG A 120 -3.14 12.20 15.60
CA ARG A 120 -3.49 10.76 15.62
C ARG A 120 -4.56 10.43 14.57
N ILE A 121 -5.62 11.24 14.52
CA ILE A 121 -6.70 11.07 13.53
C ILE A 121 -6.15 11.23 12.10
N SER A 122 -5.27 12.21 11.88
CA SER A 122 -4.63 12.43 10.57
C SER A 122 -3.81 11.22 10.13
N ILE A 123 -3.08 10.57 11.04
CA ILE A 123 -2.29 9.38 10.73
C ILE A 123 -3.19 8.17 10.45
N LEU A 124 -4.25 7.97 11.24
CA LEU A 124 -5.22 6.88 11.03
C LEU A 124 -5.88 6.97 9.65
N LEU A 125 -6.40 8.15 9.32
CA LEU A 125 -7.08 8.38 8.03
C LEU A 125 -6.11 8.33 6.86
N ALA A 126 -4.87 8.78 7.03
CA ALA A 126 -3.82 8.58 6.04
C ALA A 126 -3.53 7.10 5.81
N GLY A 127 -3.43 6.29 6.86
CA GLY A 127 -3.27 4.83 6.76
C GLY A 127 -4.40 4.16 5.99
N ALA A 128 -5.65 4.43 6.35
CA ALA A 128 -6.82 3.92 5.63
C ALA A 128 -6.81 4.35 4.14
N SER A 129 -6.48 5.61 3.86
CA SER A 129 -6.47 6.14 2.50
C SER A 129 -5.50 5.40 1.58
N GLY A 130 -4.38 4.90 2.10
CA GLY A 130 -3.41 4.11 1.33
C GLY A 130 -4.01 2.80 0.82
N ALA A 131 -4.65 2.03 1.71
CA ALA A 131 -5.31 0.78 1.34
C ALA A 131 -6.46 1.01 0.35
N ILE A 132 -7.34 1.99 0.63
CA ILE A 132 -8.47 2.34 -0.24
C ILE A 132 -7.98 2.73 -1.64
N THR A 133 -6.92 3.53 -1.72
CA THR A 133 -6.32 3.94 -3.00
C THR A 133 -5.84 2.73 -3.80
N ASN A 134 -5.20 1.76 -3.15
CA ASN A 134 -4.76 0.54 -3.81
C ASN A 134 -5.94 -0.23 -4.39
N THR A 135 -6.95 -0.54 -3.57
CA THR A 135 -8.11 -1.31 -4.02
C THR A 135 -8.81 -0.60 -5.18
N ALA A 136 -9.07 0.69 -5.06
CA ALA A 136 -9.73 1.46 -6.11
C ALA A 136 -8.95 1.44 -7.44
N LEU A 137 -7.64 1.67 -7.39
CA LEU A 137 -6.80 1.71 -8.58
C LEU A 137 -6.59 0.34 -9.21
N VAL A 138 -6.36 -0.70 -8.41
CA VAL A 138 -6.22 -2.08 -8.90
C VAL A 138 -7.52 -2.51 -9.57
N MET A 139 -8.68 -2.30 -8.93
CA MET A 139 -9.97 -2.67 -9.52
C MET A 139 -10.25 -1.91 -10.81
N THR A 140 -9.93 -0.62 -10.85
CA THR A 140 -10.08 0.19 -12.05
C THR A 140 -9.17 -0.31 -13.17
N ALA A 141 -7.90 -0.63 -12.87
CA ALA A 141 -6.96 -1.16 -13.86
C ALA A 141 -7.40 -2.53 -14.38
N LEU A 142 -7.86 -3.43 -13.51
CA LEU A 142 -8.40 -4.73 -13.89
C LEU A 142 -9.65 -4.59 -14.77
N TYR A 143 -10.54 -3.66 -14.45
CA TYR A 143 -11.73 -3.39 -15.26
C TYR A 143 -11.39 -2.86 -16.65
N LEU A 144 -10.44 -1.92 -16.75
CA LEU A 144 -10.09 -1.31 -18.03
C LEU A 144 -9.31 -2.25 -18.96
N VAL A 145 -8.46 -3.12 -18.39
CA VAL A 145 -7.51 -3.90 -19.17
C VAL A 145 -7.92 -5.37 -19.31
N PHE A 146 -8.55 -5.96 -18.28
CA PHE A 146 -8.70 -7.42 -18.16
C PHE A 146 -10.14 -7.88 -17.88
N VAL A 147 -11.16 -7.01 -18.05
CA VAL A 147 -12.54 -7.36 -17.70
C VAL A 147 -13.06 -8.61 -18.42
N LYS A 148 -12.71 -8.80 -19.70
CA LYS A 148 -13.15 -9.97 -20.48
C LYS A 148 -12.52 -11.26 -19.93
N ASP A 149 -11.20 -11.26 -19.77
CA ASP A 149 -10.43 -12.39 -19.26
C ASP A 149 -10.87 -12.78 -17.84
N ILE A 150 -11.16 -11.80 -16.98
CA ILE A 150 -11.64 -12.03 -15.61
C ILE A 150 -13.04 -12.66 -15.60
N VAL A 151 -13.95 -12.17 -16.44
CA VAL A 151 -15.32 -12.71 -16.52
C VAL A 151 -15.29 -14.14 -17.06
N GLU A 152 -14.44 -14.43 -18.03
CA GLU A 152 -14.26 -15.78 -18.58
C GLU A 152 -13.63 -16.73 -17.55
N LEU A 153 -12.63 -16.27 -16.80
CA LEU A 153 -11.95 -17.06 -15.77
C LEU A 153 -12.84 -17.41 -14.58
N VAL A 154 -13.65 -16.45 -14.10
CA VAL A 154 -14.45 -16.59 -12.87
C VAL A 154 -15.90 -17.02 -13.17
N GLY A 155 -16.38 -16.84 -14.40
CA GLY A 155 -17.74 -17.18 -14.82
C GLY A 155 -18.83 -16.27 -14.21
N VAL A 156 -18.44 -15.16 -13.57
CA VAL A 156 -19.36 -14.19 -12.96
C VAL A 156 -19.09 -12.78 -13.49
N PRO A 157 -20.10 -11.89 -13.51
CA PRO A 157 -19.90 -10.50 -13.91
C PRO A 157 -18.86 -9.81 -13.01
N PHE A 158 -17.99 -8.99 -13.60
CA PHE A 158 -16.96 -8.23 -12.88
C PHE A 158 -17.55 -7.37 -11.74
N LYS A 159 -18.77 -6.85 -11.90
CA LYS A 159 -19.48 -6.10 -10.85
C LYS A 159 -19.68 -6.91 -9.57
N THR A 160 -20.00 -8.21 -9.69
CA THR A 160 -20.19 -9.10 -8.55
C THR A 160 -18.87 -9.35 -7.83
N LEU A 161 -17.80 -9.55 -8.59
CA LEU A 161 -16.45 -9.69 -8.05
C LEU A 161 -16.03 -8.41 -7.30
N LEU A 162 -16.24 -7.24 -7.91
CA LEU A 162 -15.93 -5.95 -7.29
C LEU A 162 -16.65 -5.74 -5.96
N ILE A 163 -17.96 -6.01 -5.92
CA ILE A 163 -18.75 -5.92 -4.69
C ILE A 163 -18.20 -6.87 -3.63
N SER A 164 -17.87 -8.11 -4.01
CA SER A 164 -17.32 -9.09 -3.06
C SER A 164 -16.01 -8.62 -2.44
N ILE A 165 -15.07 -8.09 -3.23
CA ILE A 165 -13.76 -7.67 -2.73
C ILE A 165 -13.87 -6.42 -1.85
N ILE A 166 -14.76 -5.50 -2.21
CA ILE A 166 -15.04 -4.32 -1.39
C ILE A 166 -15.61 -4.73 -0.03
N THR A 167 -16.54 -5.68 0.01
CA THR A 167 -17.22 -6.07 1.26
C THR A 167 -16.39 -6.99 2.15
N THR A 168 -15.52 -7.84 1.60
CA THR A 168 -14.75 -8.82 2.38
C THR A 168 -13.36 -8.32 2.78
N SER A 169 -12.63 -7.70 1.86
CA SER A 169 -11.20 -7.43 2.03
C SER A 169 -10.88 -5.95 2.18
N ALA A 170 -11.50 -5.07 1.38
CA ALA A 170 -11.12 -3.66 1.33
C ALA A 170 -11.32 -2.92 2.66
N VAL A 171 -12.43 -3.20 3.35
CA VAL A 171 -12.72 -2.63 4.68
C VAL A 171 -11.69 -3.09 5.70
N THR A 172 -11.38 -4.39 5.71
CA THR A 172 -10.43 -5.00 6.63
C THR A 172 -9.01 -4.46 6.40
N GLU A 173 -8.59 -4.35 5.13
CA GLU A 173 -7.31 -3.74 4.73
C GLU A 173 -7.19 -2.29 5.20
N ALA A 174 -8.23 -1.48 5.00
CA ALA A 174 -8.23 -0.08 5.40
C ALA A 174 -8.13 0.09 6.91
N LEU A 175 -8.88 -0.71 7.68
CA LEU A 175 -8.84 -0.67 9.14
C LEU A 175 -7.47 -1.07 9.68
N ILE A 176 -6.89 -2.14 9.15
CA ILE A 176 -5.59 -2.64 9.60
C ILE A 176 -4.47 -1.66 9.22
N ALA A 177 -4.51 -1.12 8.00
CA ALA A 177 -3.58 -0.08 7.59
C ALA A 177 -3.67 1.16 8.48
N ALA A 178 -4.87 1.61 8.86
CA ALA A 178 -5.05 2.71 9.79
C ALA A 178 -4.41 2.41 11.16
N ILE A 179 -4.79 1.28 11.77
CA ILE A 179 -4.36 0.90 13.13
C ILE A 179 -2.85 0.69 13.19
N LEU A 180 -2.24 0.01 12.21
CA LEU A 180 -0.82 -0.33 12.25
C LEU A 180 0.09 0.84 11.84
N THR A 181 -0.39 1.78 11.01
CA THR A 181 0.40 2.97 10.64
C THR A 181 0.60 3.89 11.84
N LEU A 182 -0.41 4.02 12.72
CA LEU A 182 -0.38 4.92 13.86
C LEU A 182 0.82 4.71 14.82
N PRO A 183 1.03 3.54 15.43
CA PRO A 183 2.11 3.34 16.39
C PRO A 183 3.49 3.53 15.75
N VAL A 184 3.68 3.10 14.50
CA VAL A 184 4.96 3.21 13.81
C VAL A 184 5.33 4.68 13.55
N VAL A 185 4.38 5.48 13.06
CA VAL A 185 4.61 6.91 12.82
C VAL A 185 4.83 7.68 14.12
N LEU A 186 4.05 7.39 15.16
CA LEU A 186 4.22 8.03 16.48
C LEU A 186 5.56 7.67 17.12
N ALA A 187 5.97 6.40 17.06
CA ALA A 187 7.27 5.96 17.56
C ALA A 187 8.41 6.67 16.81
N TYR A 188 8.34 6.75 15.48
CA TYR A 188 9.33 7.48 14.68
C TYR A 188 9.41 8.95 15.10
N LYS A 189 8.27 9.63 15.25
CA LYS A 189 8.24 11.05 15.63
C LYS A 189 8.75 11.29 17.05
N LYS A 190 8.49 10.38 17.99
CA LYS A 190 8.98 10.49 19.37
C LYS A 190 10.51 10.40 19.44
N ILE A 191 11.14 9.58 18.60
CA ILE A 191 12.61 9.39 18.57
C ILE A 191 13.30 10.49 17.72
N ASN A 192 12.54 11.29 16.96
CA ASN A 192 13.05 12.37 16.11
C ASN A 192 12.64 13.78 16.58
N ARG A 193 11.97 13.88 17.73
CA ARG A 193 11.84 15.14 18.49
C ARG A 193 13.07 15.32 19.34
#